data_AF-A0A534L1X2-F1
#
_entry.id   AF-A0A534L1X2-F1
#
_cell.length_a   1.000
_cell.length_b   1.000
_cell.length_c   1.000
_cell.angle_alpha   90.00
_cell.angle_beta   90.00
_cell.angle_gamma   90.00
#
_symmetry.space_group_name_H-M   'P 1'
#
loop_
_entity.id
_entity.type
_entity.pdbx_description
1 polymer ?
#
loop_
_entity_poly.entity_id
_entity_poly.type
_entity_poly.pdbx_seq_one_letter_code
_entity_poly.pdbx_strand_id
1 'polypeptide(L)'
;METILRAKPARRRSSNTMYLVIWWMSKSPYAAVFTNRVAAEAAANVRNAILVAIKGPATKVEEVVDWYRRDEEGRPMPAEWRELMGQIHVQWHAKPFAHARESIEAISGPTEATAEA
;
A
#
# COMPACT_ATOMS: atom_id res chain seq x y z
N MET A 1 4.30 -39.38 -34.31
CA MET A 1 5.01 -38.26 -33.64
C MET A 1 3.96 -37.39 -32.98
N GLU A 2 3.69 -37.61 -31.70
CA GLU A 2 2.70 -36.83 -30.94
C GLU A 2 3.32 -35.49 -30.51
N THR A 3 2.77 -34.39 -31.02
CA THR A 3 3.15 -33.04 -30.62
C THR A 3 2.41 -32.71 -29.32
N ILE A 4 3.11 -32.78 -28.19
CA ILE A 4 2.58 -32.32 -26.89
C ILE A 4 2.39 -30.80 -26.99
N LEU A 5 1.14 -30.38 -27.20
CA LEU A 5 0.74 -28.98 -27.06
C LEU A 5 0.90 -28.59 -25.60
N ARG A 6 2.01 -27.93 -25.27
CA ARG A 6 2.27 -27.35 -23.96
C ARG A 6 1.15 -26.35 -23.67
N ALA A 7 0.19 -26.74 -22.83
CA ALA A 7 -0.88 -25.87 -22.39
C ALA A 7 -0.27 -24.58 -21.81
N LYS A 8 -0.56 -23.45 -22.46
CA LYS A 8 -0.17 -22.12 -21.97
C LYS A 8 -0.82 -21.97 -20.59
N PRO A 9 -0.07 -21.72 -19.51
CA PRO A 9 -0.66 -21.66 -18.18
C PRO A 9 -1.76 -20.61 -18.21
N ALA A 10 -2.99 -21.04 -17.91
CA ALA A 10 -4.14 -20.16 -17.82
C ALA A 10 -3.78 -19.07 -16.82
N ARG A 11 -3.58 -17.85 -17.33
CA ARG A 11 -3.34 -16.65 -16.52
C ARG A 11 -4.52 -16.56 -15.55
N ARG A 12 -4.32 -16.96 -14.29
CA ARG A 12 -5.30 -16.76 -13.23
C ARG A 12 -5.68 -15.28 -13.30
N ARG A 13 -6.92 -14.98 -13.69
CA ARG A 13 -7.48 -13.63 -13.60
C ARG A 13 -7.65 -13.33 -12.12
N SER A 14 -6.55 -13.03 -11.43
CA SER A 14 -6.64 -12.40 -10.11
C SER A 14 -7.08 -10.96 -10.36
N SER A 15 -8.37 -10.69 -10.20
CA SER A 15 -8.84 -9.30 -10.07
C SER A 15 -8.42 -8.68 -8.74
N ASN A 16 -7.63 -9.39 -7.92
CA ASN A 16 -7.13 -8.92 -6.64
C ASN A 16 -6.09 -7.83 -6.85
N THR A 17 -6.33 -6.69 -6.20
CA THR A 17 -5.34 -5.63 -6.01
C THR A 17 -4.22 -6.18 -5.14
N MET A 18 -2.99 -5.95 -5.59
CA MET A 18 -1.76 -6.19 -4.83
C MET A 18 -1.23 -4.85 -4.35
N TYR A 19 -0.66 -4.83 -3.16
CA TYR A 19 -0.09 -3.63 -2.55
C TYR A 19 1.40 -3.82 -2.41
N LEU A 20 2.18 -3.01 -3.13
CA LEU A 20 3.62 -2.97 -3.03
C LEU A 20 4.01 -1.85 -2.07
N VAL A 21 4.72 -2.19 -1.00
CA VAL A 21 5.21 -1.23 0.00
C VAL A 21 6.72 -1.12 -0.17
N ILE A 22 7.24 0.08 -0.37
CA ILE A 22 8.65 0.39 -0.65
C ILE A 22 9.17 1.36 0.40
N TRP A 23 10.27 1.03 1.08
CA TRP A 23 10.87 1.89 2.09
C TRP A 23 12.40 1.90 1.97
N TRP A 24 13.04 2.86 2.63
CA TRP A 24 14.50 2.99 2.63
C TRP A 24 15.05 2.76 4.04
N MET A 25 16.12 1.98 4.13
CA MET A 25 16.92 1.82 5.34
C MET A 25 18.39 1.83 4.94
N SER A 26 19.20 2.66 5.59
CA SER A 26 20.65 2.79 5.31
C SER A 26 20.95 3.02 3.82
N LYS A 27 20.21 3.94 3.17
CA LYS A 27 20.29 4.28 1.73
C LYS A 27 19.94 3.14 0.77
N SER A 28 19.50 1.98 1.27
CA SER A 28 19.08 0.85 0.45
C SER A 28 17.55 0.78 0.38
N PRO A 29 16.95 0.61 -0.80
CA PRO A 29 15.52 0.40 -0.93
C PRO A 29 15.17 -1.06 -0.58
N TYR A 30 14.05 -1.23 0.12
CA TYR A 30 13.45 -2.51 0.47
C TYR A 30 11.99 -2.51 0.04
N ALA A 31 11.45 -3.68 -0.25
CA ALA A 31 10.07 -3.82 -0.69
C ALA A 31 9.41 -5.09 -0.14
N ALA A 32 8.09 -5.01 0.04
CA ALA A 32 7.23 -6.13 0.39
C ALA A 32 5.90 -6.03 -0.35
N VAL A 33 5.30 -7.19 -0.65
CA VAL A 33 4.02 -7.29 -1.36
C VAL A 33 2.96 -7.87 -0.44
N PHE A 34 1.81 -7.22 -0.41
CA PHE A 34 0.66 -7.60 0.39
C PHE A 34 -0.56 -7.81 -0.49
N THR A 35 -1.43 -8.72 -0.10
CA THR A 35 -2.77 -8.91 -0.69
C THR A 35 -3.86 -8.20 0.11
N ASN A 36 -3.60 -7.91 1.39
CA ASN A 36 -4.50 -7.22 2.30
C ASN A 36 -4.09 -5.74 2.41
N ARG A 37 -5.06 -4.84 2.17
CA ARG A 37 -4.85 -3.39 2.22
C ARG A 37 -4.44 -2.90 3.61
N VAL A 38 -5.16 -3.31 4.65
CA VAL A 38 -4.93 -2.86 6.03
C VAL A 38 -3.52 -3.26 6.49
N ALA A 39 -3.09 -4.48 6.16
CA ALA A 39 -1.73 -4.92 6.47
C ALA A 39 -0.66 -4.10 5.72
N ALA A 40 -0.92 -3.75 4.46
CA ALA A 40 -0.03 -2.92 3.67
C ALA A 40 0.07 -1.49 4.23
N GLU A 41 -1.07 -0.87 4.59
CA GLU A 41 -1.14 0.46 5.18
C GLU A 41 -0.43 0.50 6.55
N ALA A 42 -0.65 -0.49 7.42
CA ALA A 42 0.06 -0.60 8.68
C ALA A 42 1.57 -0.76 8.48
N ALA A 43 1.98 -1.60 7.53
CA ALA A 43 3.38 -1.81 7.21
C ALA A 43 4.04 -0.54 6.63
N ALA A 44 3.31 0.23 5.83
CA ALA A 44 3.77 1.48 5.25
C ALA A 44 3.87 2.59 6.30
N ASN A 45 2.90 2.68 7.20
CA ASN A 45 2.87 3.62 8.31
C ASN A 45 4.11 3.48 9.21
N VAL A 46 4.43 2.26 9.65
CA VAL A 46 5.57 2.00 10.54
C VAL A 46 6.91 2.32 9.86
N ARG A 47 6.99 2.20 8.54
CA ARG A 47 8.24 2.32 7.77
C ARG A 47 8.40 3.65 7.04
N ASN A 48 7.43 4.57 7.16
CA ASN A 48 7.36 5.78 6.34
C ASN A 48 7.54 5.46 4.85
N ALA A 49 6.78 4.49 4.37
CA ALA A 49 6.97 3.88 3.06
C ALA A 49 6.12 4.54 1.96
N ILE A 50 6.49 4.28 0.71
CA ILE A 50 5.61 4.47 -0.44
C ILE A 50 4.75 3.22 -0.59
N LEU A 51 3.44 3.38 -0.67
CA LEU A 51 2.48 2.31 -0.95
C LEU A 51 1.95 2.47 -2.38
N VAL A 52 2.05 1.40 -3.17
CA VAL A 52 1.56 1.34 -4.55
C VAL A 52 0.46 0.29 -4.65
N ALA A 53 -0.74 0.70 -5.02
CA ALA A 53 -1.85 -0.21 -5.31
C ALA A 53 -1.81 -0.61 -6.79
N ILE A 54 -1.71 -1.91 -7.05
CA ILE A 54 -1.57 -2.48 -8.40
C ILE A 54 -2.73 -3.42 -8.65
N LYS A 55 -3.53 -3.14 -9.68
CA LYS A 55 -4.70 -3.97 -10.01
C LYS A 55 -4.52 -4.77 -11.28
N GLY A 56 -4.90 -6.04 -11.17
CA GLY A 56 -5.14 -6.92 -12.30
C GLY A 56 -3.90 -7.34 -13.08
N PRO A 57 -4.09 -8.15 -14.14
CA PRO A 57 -3.00 -8.79 -14.89
C PRO A 57 -2.17 -7.84 -15.75
N ALA A 58 -2.65 -6.61 -15.97
CA ALA A 58 -1.96 -5.55 -16.70
C ALA A 58 -1.09 -4.66 -15.80
N THR A 59 -0.96 -4.99 -14.50
CA THR A 59 -0.13 -4.22 -13.55
C THR A 59 -0.49 -2.73 -13.57
N LYS A 60 -1.79 -2.43 -13.68
CA LYS A 60 -2.25 -1.04 -13.67
C LYS A 60 -2.01 -0.49 -12.27
N VAL A 61 -1.17 0.54 -12.16
CA VAL A 61 -1.04 1.30 -10.93
C VAL A 61 -2.31 2.11 -10.74
N GLU A 62 -3.07 1.79 -9.71
CA GLU A 62 -4.29 2.52 -9.36
C GLU A 62 -3.99 3.69 -8.44
N GLU A 63 -3.01 3.54 -7.54
CA GLU A 63 -2.71 4.51 -6.50
C GLU A 63 -1.25 4.45 -6.09
N VAL A 64 -0.67 5.62 -5.76
CA VAL A 64 0.61 5.70 -5.07
C VAL A 64 0.49 6.73 -3.95
N VAL A 65 0.74 6.27 -2.73
CA VAL A 65 0.62 7.04 -1.50
C VAL A 65 1.97 7.11 -0.82
N ASP A 66 2.34 8.30 -0.36
CA ASP A 66 3.55 8.56 0.41
C ASP A 66 3.21 8.66 1.90
N TRP A 67 3.63 7.66 2.69
CA TRP A 67 3.40 7.63 4.14
C TRP A 67 4.45 8.39 4.95
N TYR A 68 5.52 8.88 4.32
CA TYR A 68 6.47 9.80 4.94
C TYR A 68 5.88 11.21 5.02
N ARG A 69 5.15 11.63 3.99
CA ARG A 69 4.49 12.94 3.94
C ARG A 69 3.08 12.87 4.48
N ARG A 70 2.69 13.85 5.29
CA ARG A 70 1.36 13.93 5.89
C ARG A 70 0.74 15.30 5.75
N ASP A 71 -0.59 15.33 5.62
CA ASP A 71 -1.38 16.56 5.71
C ASP A 71 -1.55 17.02 7.17
N GLU A 72 -2.28 18.12 7.38
CA GLU A 72 -2.54 18.69 8.71
C GLU A 72 -3.34 17.73 9.61
N GLU A 73 -4.09 16.81 9.03
CA GLU A 73 -4.84 15.76 9.72
C GLU A 73 -4.00 14.47 9.95
N GLY A 74 -2.72 14.48 9.60
CA GLY A 74 -1.81 13.35 9.78
C GLY A 74 -2.00 12.21 8.78
N ARG A 75 -2.78 12.41 7.72
CA ARG A 75 -3.05 11.40 6.69
C ARG A 75 -1.92 11.38 5.66
N PRO A 76 -1.60 10.21 5.09
CA PRO A 76 -0.55 10.12 4.10
C PRO A 76 -0.95 10.85 2.82
N MET A 77 0.00 11.54 2.19
CA MET A 77 -0.27 12.33 0.99
C MET A 77 -0.11 11.49 -0.29
N PRO A 78 -0.77 11.86 -1.40
CA PRO A 78 -0.45 11.29 -2.70
C PRO A 78 1.02 11.48 -3.03
N ALA A 79 1.65 10.47 -3.62
CA ALA A 79 3.04 10.60 -4.02
C ALA A 79 3.20 11.66 -5.11
N GLU A 80 4.29 12.41 -5.02
CA GLU A 80 4.68 13.43 -5.99
C GLU A 80 6.00 13.05 -6.63
N TRP A 81 6.08 13.21 -7.95
CA TRP A 81 7.36 13.09 -8.63
C TRP A 81 8.15 14.38 -8.47
N ARG A 82 9.33 14.29 -7.86
CA ARG A 82 10.22 15.43 -7.58
C ARG A 82 11.59 15.23 -8.22
N GLU A 83 12.09 16.28 -8.84
CA GLU A 83 13.49 16.40 -9.28
C GLU A 83 14.44 16.45 -8.07
N LEU A 84 15.71 16.12 -8.30
CA LEU A 84 16.76 16.08 -7.25
C LEU A 84 16.98 17.46 -6.59
N MET A 85 16.59 18.55 -7.28
CA MET A 85 16.62 19.93 -6.77
C MET A 85 15.26 20.43 -6.25
N GLY A 86 14.29 19.55 -6.02
CA GLY A 86 13.04 19.86 -5.32
C GLY A 86 11.90 20.41 -6.18
N GLN A 87 12.08 20.56 -7.49
CA GLN A 87 10.99 20.93 -8.40
C GLN A 87 10.00 19.76 -8.55
N ILE A 88 8.72 20.01 -8.27
CA ILE A 88 7.64 19.04 -8.46
C ILE A 88 7.27 19.02 -9.94
N HIS A 89 7.35 17.86 -10.59
CA HIS A 89 7.02 17.74 -12.01
C HIS A 89 5.53 17.43 -12.21
N VAL A 90 5.00 16.46 -11.47
CA VAL A 90 3.62 15.96 -11.63
C VAL A 90 3.13 15.38 -10.30
N GLN A 91 1.95 15.79 -9.85
CA GLN A 91 1.22 15.07 -8.81
C GLN A 91 0.70 13.77 -9.42
N TRP A 92 0.91 12.63 -8.77
CA TRP A 92 0.43 11.38 -9.32
C TRP A 92 -1.11 11.38 -9.37
N HIS A 93 -1.68 11.45 -10.57
CA HIS A 93 -3.13 11.59 -10.82
C HIS A 93 -3.90 10.27 -10.61
N ALA A 94 -3.57 9.54 -9.55
CA ALA A 94 -4.41 8.48 -9.05
C ALA A 94 -5.43 9.09 -8.08
N LYS A 95 -6.72 8.79 -8.27
CA LYS A 95 -7.75 9.19 -7.30
C LYS A 95 -7.40 8.55 -5.94
N PRO A 96 -7.25 9.33 -4.85
CA PRO A 96 -7.14 8.77 -3.52
C PRO A 96 -8.39 7.94 -3.26
N PHE A 97 -8.24 6.68 -2.85
CA PHE A 97 -9.41 5.94 -2.37
C PHE A 97 -9.80 6.53 -1.02
N ALA A 98 -11.02 7.09 -0.94
CA ALA A 98 -11.58 7.61 0.31
C ALA A 98 -11.33 6.62 1.44
N HIS A 99 -10.62 7.09 2.48
CA HIS A 99 -10.36 6.32 3.69
C HIS A 99 -11.70 5.82 4.21
N ALA A 100 -11.94 4.51 4.13
CA ALA A 100 -13.04 3.88 4.83
C ALA A 100 -12.72 4.02 6.33
N ARG A 101 -13.25 5.07 6.94
CA ARG A 101 -13.47 5.15 8.38
C ARG A 101 -14.31 3.95 8.73
N GLU A 102 -13.71 2.94 9.32
CA GLU A 102 -14.34 1.98 10.25
C GLU A 102 -13.30 0.89 10.51
N SER A 103 -12.68 0.91 11.70
CA SER A 103 -12.30 -0.28 12.50
C SER A 103 -11.22 -0.01 13.57
N ILE A 104 -10.53 1.13 13.60
CA ILE A 104 -9.49 1.35 14.62
C ILE A 104 -10.09 1.67 16.01
N GLU A 105 -11.32 2.19 16.09
CA GLU A 105 -11.98 2.47 17.38
C GLU A 105 -12.47 1.22 18.14
N ALA A 106 -12.44 0.02 17.55
CA ALA A 106 -12.95 -1.19 18.19
C ALA A 106 -11.94 -1.90 19.12
N ILE A 107 -10.69 -1.44 19.22
CA ILE A 107 -9.63 -2.12 20.01
C ILE A 107 -9.35 -1.42 21.35
N SER A 108 -9.91 -0.23 21.60
CA SER A 108 -9.70 0.53 22.83
C SER A 108 -10.93 0.55 23.75
N GLY A 109 -11.45 -0.62 24.10
CA GLY A 109 -12.32 -0.76 25.27
C GLY A 109 -11.48 -0.96 26.54
N PRO A 110 -11.77 -0.29 27.67
CA PRO A 110 -11.02 -0.50 28.90
C PRO A 110 -11.29 -1.91 29.42
N THR A 111 -10.24 -2.72 29.55
CA THR A 111 -10.30 -3.97 30.31
C THR A 111 -10.16 -3.60 31.78
N GLU A 112 -11.27 -3.27 32.42
CA GLU A 112 -11.33 -3.11 33.87
C GLU A 112 -11.29 -4.50 34.49
N ALA A 113 -10.07 -4.94 34.84
CA ALA A 113 -9.85 -6.15 35.61
C ALA A 113 -10.22 -5.89 37.07
N THR A 114 -11.41 -6.32 37.46
CA THR A 114 -11.82 -6.47 38.85
C THR A 114 -10.96 -7.54 39.52
N ALA A 115 -10.11 -7.15 40.47
CA ALA A 115 -9.57 -8.05 41.49
C ALA A 115 -9.14 -7.27 42.75
N GLU A 116 -9.41 -7.90 43.89
CA GLU A 116 -8.97 -7.58 45.27
C GLU A 116 -9.82 -6.59 46.09
N ALA A 117 -10.77 -7.13 46.87
CA ALA A 117 -10.57 -7.41 48.30
C ALA A 117 -11.69 -8.34 48.83
#